data_AF-A0A0D0DPV0-F1
#
_entry.id   AF-A0A0D0DPV0-F1
#
_cell.length_a   1.000
_cell.length_b   1.000
_cell.length_c   1.000
_cell.angle_alpha   90.00
_cell.angle_beta   90.00
_cell.angle_gamma   90.00
#
_symmetry.space_group_name_H-M   'P 1'
#
loop_
_entity.id
_entity.type
_entity.pdbx_description
1 polymer ?
#
loop_
_entity_poly.entity_id
_entity_poly.type
_entity_poly.pdbx_seq_one_letter_code
_entity_poly.pdbx_strand_id
1 'polypeptide(L)' 'MAPACRSRAKYNYSEETRNGQSPCQYCGKIYRPQSIKQHEASCKSRQLAAKARERCNK' A
#
# COMPACT_ATOMS: atom_id res chain seq x y z
N MET A 1 -40.17 9.24 9.82
CA MET A 1 -38.73 8.93 9.96
C MET A 1 -37.97 9.81 8.98
N ALA A 2 -37.26 10.83 9.47
CA ALA A 2 -36.53 11.76 8.62
C ALA A 2 -35.27 11.08 8.06
N PRO A 3 -34.99 11.12 6.74
CA PRO A 3 -33.69 10.69 6.25
C PRO A 3 -32.65 11.71 6.73
N ALA A 4 -31.65 11.22 7.45
CA ALA A 4 -30.51 12.02 7.88
C ALA A 4 -29.91 12.73 6.66
N CYS A 5 -29.74 14.06 6.79
CA CYS A 5 -29.07 14.92 5.82
C CYS A 5 -27.78 14.25 5.34
N ARG A 6 -27.77 13.74 4.10
CA ARG A 6 -26.54 13.32 3.44
C ARG A 6 -25.78 14.58 3.06
N SER A 7 -24.90 15.01 3.97
CA SER A 7 -23.94 16.08 3.78
C SER A 7 -23.26 15.90 2.42
N ARG A 8 -23.63 16.73 1.45
CA ARG A 8 -22.94 16.85 0.16
C ARG A 8 -21.51 17.29 0.47
N ALA A 9 -20.56 16.37 0.43
CA ALA A 9 -19.15 16.68 0.61
C ALA A 9 -18.75 17.81 -0.37
N LYS A 10 -18.17 18.89 0.17
CA LYS A 10 -17.78 20.10 -0.61
C LYS A 10 -16.58 19.88 -1.53
N TYR A 11 -15.96 18.70 -1.50
CA TYR A 11 -14.79 18.36 -2.28
C TYR A 11 -14.85 16.89 -2.69
N ASN A 12 -14.57 16.67 -3.98
CA ASN A 12 -14.59 15.38 -4.63
C ASN A 12 -13.32 14.58 -4.26
N TYR A 13 -13.24 14.10 -3.01
CA TYR A 13 -12.25 13.08 -2.66
C TYR A 13 -12.85 11.72 -3.01
N SER A 14 -12.85 11.39 -4.30
CA SER A 14 -13.34 10.11 -4.82
C SER A 14 -12.74 8.95 -4.02
N GLU A 15 -13.61 8.09 -3.46
CA GLU A 15 -13.23 6.87 -2.73
C GLU A 15 -12.30 5.95 -3.53
N GLU A 16 -12.27 6.13 -4.86
CA GLU A 16 -11.36 5.50 -5.81
C GLU A 16 -9.87 5.69 -5.45
N THR A 17 -9.46 6.89 -5.00
CA THR A 17 -8.07 7.14 -4.56
C THR A 17 -7.76 6.56 -3.17
N ARG A 18 -8.78 6.24 -2.37
CA ARG A 18 -8.59 5.61 -1.06
C ARG A 18 -8.16 4.15 -1.19
N ASN A 19 -8.55 3.50 -2.29
CA ASN A 19 -8.42 2.06 -2.49
C ASN A 19 -7.41 1.67 -3.59
N GLY A 20 -6.54 2.60 -4.01
CA GLY A 20 -5.40 2.28 -4.88
C GLY A 20 -4.41 1.38 -4.15
N GLN A 21 -4.54 0.07 -4.31
CA GLN A 21 -3.68 -0.93 -3.70
C GLN A 21 -2.67 -1.42 -4.73
N SER A 22 -1.39 -1.15 -4.52
CA SER A 22 -0.30 -1.56 -5.41
C SER A 22 0.54 -2.66 -4.73
N PRO A 23 0.88 -3.75 -5.45
CA PRO A 23 1.76 -4.78 -4.93
C PRO A 23 3.21 -4.29 -4.90
N CYS A 24 3.94 -4.63 -3.83
CA CYS A 24 5.37 -4.40 -3.73
C CYS A 24 6.14 -5.38 -4.63
N GLN A 25 7.00 -4.87 -5.52
CA GLN A 25 7.82 -5.69 -6.44
C GLN A 25 8.88 -6.55 -5.73
N TYR A 26 9.18 -6.22 -4.47
CA TYR A 26 10.22 -6.89 -3.68
C TYR A 26 9.65 -7.99 -2.76
N CYS A 27 8.39 -7.90 -2.33
CA CYS A 27 7.82 -8.90 -1.42
C CYS A 27 6.41 -9.38 -1.80
N GLY A 28 5.82 -8.86 -2.88
CA GLY A 28 4.48 -9.23 -3.35
C GLY A 28 3.32 -8.77 -2.48
N LYS A 29 3.59 -8.08 -1.36
CA LYS A 29 2.55 -7.60 -0.45
C LYS A 29 1.85 -6.36 -1.00
N ILE A 30 0.55 -6.28 -0.80
CA ILE A 30 -0.29 -5.17 -1.26
C ILE A 30 -0.21 -4.02 -0.26
N TYR A 31 0.12 -2.82 -0.76
CA TYR A 31 0.21 -1.59 0.03
C TYR A 31 -0.54 -0.45 -0.64
N ARG A 32 -0.88 0.57 0.15
CA ARG A 32 -1.48 1.81 -0.36
C ARG A 32 -0.38 2.70 -0.96
N PRO A 33 -0.68 3.66 -1.85
CA PRO A 33 0.33 4.41 -2.57
C PRO A 33 1.13 5.34 -1.64
N GLN A 34 0.51 5.75 -0.53
CA GLN A 34 1.16 6.54 0.52
C GLN A 34 2.12 5.71 1.37
N SER A 35 1.82 4.44 1.62
CA SER A 35 2.66 3.57 2.44
C SER A 35 3.68 2.75 1.63
N ILE A 36 3.41 2.50 0.34
CA ILE A 36 4.31 1.73 -0.53
C ILE A 36 5.66 2.43 -0.70
N LYS A 37 5.71 3.76 -0.77
CA LYS A 37 6.99 4.50 -0.90
C LYS A 37 7.93 4.24 0.28
N GLN A 38 7.41 4.30 1.50
CA GLN A 38 8.19 4.02 2.71
C GLN A 38 8.51 2.54 2.83
N HIS A 39 7.54 1.68 2.51
CA HIS A 39 7.73 0.24 2.48
C HIS A 39 8.81 -0.17 1.47
N GLU A 40 8.81 0.35 0.24
CA GLU A 40 9.78 0.00 -0.81
C GLU A 40 11.22 0.31 -0.39
N ALA A 41 11.45 1.46 0.26
CA ALA A 41 12.78 1.81 0.75
C ALA A 41 13.31 0.78 1.77
N SER A 42 12.51 0.43 2.79
CA SER A 42 12.90 -0.58 3.78
C SER A 42 12.89 -2.00 3.20
N CYS A 43 11.96 -2.29 2.30
CA CYS A 43 11.77 -3.61 1.71
C CYS A 43 12.88 -3.93 0.72
N LYS A 44 13.39 -2.97 -0.03
CA LYS A 44 14.56 -3.16 -0.91
C LYS A 44 15.78 -3.64 -0.12
N SER A 45 16.12 -2.95 0.96
CA SER A 45 17.25 -3.32 1.84
C SER A 45 17.03 -4.69 2.49
N ARG A 46 15.81 -4.95 2.98
CA ARG A 46 15.43 -6.26 3.52
C ARG A 46 15.46 -7.38 2.48
N GLN A 47 15.04 -7.12 1.25
CA GLN A 47 15.00 -8.14 0.19
C GLN A 47 16.41 -8.50 -0.28
N LEU A 48 17.33 -7.53 -0.37
CA LEU A 48 18.74 -7.82 -0.64
C LEU A 48 19.35 -8.72 0.45
N ALA A 49 19.04 -8.42 1.73
CA ALA A 49 19.45 -9.25 2.85
C ALA A 49 18.73 -10.62 2.88
N ALA A 50 17.46 -10.68 2.50
CA ALA A 50 16.66 -11.91 2.45
C ALA A 50 17.13 -12.83 1.33
N LYS A 51 17.40 -12.29 0.12
CA LYS A 51 17.97 -13.05 -0.98
C LYS A 51 19.35 -13.63 -0.64
N ALA A 52 20.16 -12.91 0.13
CA ALA A 52 21.42 -13.44 0.65
C ALA A 52 21.20 -14.64 1.60
N ARG A 53 20.11 -14.63 2.37
CA ARG A 53 19.74 -15.71 3.29
C ARG A 53 19.08 -16.90 2.58
N GLU A 54 18.20 -16.65 1.61
CA GLU A 54 17.54 -17.68 0.81
C GLU A 54 18.54 -18.48 -0.04
N ARG A 55 19.61 -17.82 -0.53
CA ARG A 55 20.69 -18.51 -1.26
C ARG A 55 21.52 -19.46 -0.38
N CYS A 56 21.47 -19.31 0.95
CA CYS A 56 22.17 -20.18 1.90
C CYS A 56 21.32 -21.37 2.38
N ASN A 57 20.03 -21.41 2.01
CA ASN A 57 19.14 -22.53 2.33
C ASN A 57 19.06 -23.59 1.20
N LYS A 58 19.92 -23.48 0.18
CA LYS A 58 20.06 -24.46 -0.91
C LYS A 58 21.41 -25.15 -0.80
#